data_AF-A0A7W0YQ52-F1
#
_entry.id   AF-A0A7W0YQ52-F1
#
_cell.length_a   1.000
_cell.length_b   1.000
_cell.length_c   1.000
_cell.angle_alpha   90.00
_cell.angle_beta   90.00
_cell.angle_gamma   90.00
#
_symmetry.space_group_name_H-M   'P 1'
#
loop_
_entity.id
_entity.type
_entity.pdbx_description
1 polymer ?
#
loop_
_entity_poly.entity_id
_entity_poly.type
_entity_poly.pdbx_seq_one_letter_code
_entity_poly.pdbx_strand_id
1 'polypeptide(L)'
;MGARYPIVLALLLALASVPIGGTRAAQERDGPATGHAQVIAQGVAQLPSVPVAWRAIAADAAPPAEAPVAERSLGFVVGDVAPFVITSESDGSQQRLASGEGAFVAQGTRQQRTGLPEQPVGYYGLELVVAPDVSAGYSLGSAVLLGTSDPFAAPPGRRDLDLTRDILAPGERGVVPDFGAPALILVTDGAVRVQSDTGATQTIRTDEAASLSGELTLTAGDEGATLLMATIGPEVTSTLPVAPPPPPVVVETGTIAVTPYTCPAGMRPQTLNAAECSPAPEAMALQTFVLGSGDNYRSLADASFENGAYVWAGLPFGDYLVQATVLLDGYDRYFIPGLDGINSPPAAGYTTGPNEGYVAPLNGSQALYRLDVYAFPRQVSAEPTTSLSLTVNACAPGIVAMPDMRQANCGPVDPFALGFDLRLAGDLIAEPLTLADSRPNGAGGWTWDGLPNGSYTISATLPPGYDGYALRSYLEALVVTPLPDFTGYSFAINQNLFAPGETDRSATIEAYLLIDS
;
A
#
# COMPACT_ATOMS: atom_id res chain seq x y z
N MET A 1 -50.81 -2.55 94.02
CA MET A 1 -51.51 -2.72 92.73
C MET A 1 -50.40 -2.87 91.69
N GLY A 2 -49.85 -4.05 91.44
CA GLY A 2 -50.40 -5.19 90.66
C GLY A 2 -49.56 -5.28 89.37
N ALA A 3 -49.05 -6.39 88.86
CA ALA A 3 -49.00 -7.79 89.26
C ALA A 3 -48.02 -8.55 88.31
N ARG A 4 -47.32 -9.57 88.85
CA ARG A 4 -46.96 -10.89 88.26
C ARG A 4 -45.88 -11.03 87.14
N TYR A 5 -44.90 -11.89 87.46
CA TYR A 5 -43.91 -12.65 86.65
C TYR A 5 -44.56 -13.73 85.72
N PRO A 6 -43.83 -14.73 85.15
CA PRO A 6 -42.96 -14.75 83.94
C PRO A 6 -43.35 -15.89 82.96
N ILE A 7 -42.84 -15.97 81.71
CA ILE A 7 -42.86 -17.23 80.92
C ILE A 7 -41.60 -17.41 80.08
N VAL A 8 -40.95 -18.56 80.31
CA VAL A 8 -39.88 -19.21 79.56
C VAL A 8 -40.48 -19.88 78.31
N LEU A 9 -39.83 -19.79 77.14
CA LEU A 9 -39.97 -20.82 76.11
C LEU A 9 -38.68 -20.97 75.30
N ALA A 10 -38.00 -22.10 75.53
CA ALA A 10 -36.91 -22.60 74.73
C ALA A 10 -37.47 -23.28 73.47
N LEU A 11 -36.94 -22.95 72.29
CA LEU A 11 -37.22 -23.67 71.06
C LEU A 11 -35.89 -24.10 70.42
N LEU A 12 -35.55 -25.37 70.61
CA LEU A 12 -34.52 -26.10 69.88
C LEU A 12 -35.02 -26.36 68.45
N LEU A 13 -34.41 -25.70 67.45
CA LEU A 13 -34.52 -26.13 66.05
C LEU A 13 -33.26 -26.88 65.65
N ALA A 14 -33.41 -28.19 65.45
CA ALA A 14 -32.45 -29.02 64.74
C ALA A 14 -32.64 -28.82 63.23
N LEU A 15 -31.72 -28.09 62.60
CA LEU A 15 -31.62 -27.98 61.14
C LEU A 15 -30.70 -29.09 60.63
N ALA A 16 -31.30 -30.06 59.94
CA ALA A 16 -30.59 -31.09 59.19
C ALA A 16 -29.91 -30.47 57.97
N SER A 17 -28.58 -30.58 57.90
CA SER A 17 -27.77 -30.20 56.75
C SER A 17 -27.85 -31.29 55.68
N VAL A 18 -28.57 -31.00 54.59
CA VAL A 18 -28.54 -31.81 53.36
C VAL A 18 -27.29 -31.41 52.56
N PRO A 19 -26.38 -32.34 52.21
CA PRO A 19 -25.28 -32.03 51.31
C PRO A 19 -25.84 -31.88 49.90
N ILE A 20 -25.94 -30.63 49.42
CA ILE A 20 -26.19 -30.34 48.02
C ILE A 20 -24.89 -30.66 47.27
N GLY A 21 -24.88 -31.79 46.57
CA GLY A 21 -23.84 -32.12 45.61
C GLY A 21 -23.90 -31.15 44.43
N GLY A 22 -23.21 -30.02 44.54
CA GLY A 22 -22.99 -29.12 43.44
C GLY A 22 -22.03 -29.77 42.44
N THR A 23 -22.53 -30.09 41.25
CA THR A 23 -21.68 -30.27 40.07
C THR A 23 -20.90 -28.98 39.88
N ARG A 24 -19.59 -28.98 40.15
CA ARG A 24 -18.68 -27.93 39.66
C ARG A 24 -18.81 -27.93 38.15
N ALA A 25 -19.53 -26.97 37.60
CA ALA A 25 -19.26 -26.53 36.24
C ALA A 25 -17.75 -26.25 36.19
N ALA A 26 -17.05 -26.87 35.25
CA ALA A 26 -15.70 -26.45 34.94
C ALA A 26 -15.81 -24.96 34.62
N GLN A 27 -15.29 -24.09 35.50
CA GLN A 27 -15.03 -22.71 35.12
C GLN A 27 -14.09 -22.81 33.92
N GLU A 28 -14.61 -22.46 32.74
CA GLU A 28 -13.76 -22.09 31.60
C GLU A 28 -12.71 -21.14 32.17
N ARG A 29 -11.43 -21.53 32.07
CA ARG A 29 -10.35 -20.70 32.62
C ARG A 29 -10.43 -19.32 31.95
N ASP A 30 -10.60 -18.31 32.78
CA ASP A 30 -10.80 -16.92 32.43
C ASP A 30 -9.58 -16.36 31.66
N GLY A 31 -9.69 -16.23 30.33
CA GLY A 31 -8.78 -15.45 29.48
C GLY A 31 -7.31 -15.92 29.38
N PRO A 32 -6.51 -15.28 28.50
CA PRO A 32 -5.09 -15.60 28.30
C PRO A 32 -4.17 -15.06 29.40
N ALA A 33 -4.61 -14.03 30.15
CA ALA A 33 -3.83 -13.42 31.21
C ALA A 33 -3.92 -14.26 32.50
N THR A 34 -2.77 -14.66 33.02
CA THR A 34 -2.65 -15.35 34.32
C THR A 34 -1.82 -14.53 35.30
N GLY A 35 -2.12 -14.62 36.60
CA GLY A 35 -1.37 -13.89 37.62
C GLY A 35 -1.58 -12.38 37.55
N HIS A 36 -0.50 -11.62 37.34
CA HIS A 36 -0.52 -10.16 37.21
C HIS A 36 -0.34 -9.67 35.76
N ALA A 37 -0.29 -10.60 34.81
CA ALA A 37 -0.34 -10.28 33.38
C ALA A 37 -1.65 -9.56 33.03
N GLN A 38 -1.59 -8.68 32.03
CA GLN A 38 -2.72 -7.84 31.61
C GLN A 38 -2.92 -7.92 30.11
N VAL A 39 -4.16 -8.18 29.67
CA VAL A 39 -4.53 -8.01 28.26
C VAL A 39 -4.57 -6.52 27.94
N ILE A 40 -3.66 -6.07 27.07
CA ILE A 40 -3.51 -4.66 26.70
C ILE A 40 -4.11 -4.34 25.33
N ALA A 41 -4.39 -5.36 24.51
CA ALA A 41 -5.21 -5.27 23.30
C ALA A 41 -5.81 -6.63 22.98
N GLN A 42 -6.98 -6.63 22.36
CA GLN A 42 -7.68 -7.83 21.91
C GLN A 42 -8.45 -7.53 20.63
N GLY A 43 -8.71 -8.55 19.81
CA GLY A 43 -9.51 -8.42 18.60
C GLY A 43 -9.95 -9.76 18.06
N VAL A 44 -11.02 -9.76 17.26
CA VAL A 44 -11.54 -10.98 16.62
C VAL A 44 -11.35 -10.91 15.13
N ALA A 45 -10.58 -11.83 14.55
CA ALA A 45 -10.28 -11.86 13.13
C ALA A 45 -10.60 -13.20 12.47
N GLN A 46 -11.00 -13.15 11.20
CA GLN A 46 -10.97 -14.33 10.34
C GLN A 46 -9.51 -14.61 10.00
N LEU A 47 -8.99 -15.79 10.35
CA LEU A 47 -7.62 -16.15 9.99
C LEU A 47 -7.54 -16.64 8.53
N PRO A 48 -6.41 -16.40 7.83
CA PRO A 48 -6.19 -16.92 6.49
C PRO A 48 -6.24 -18.45 6.45
N SER A 49 -6.78 -19.02 5.37
CA SER A 49 -6.80 -20.49 5.15
C SER A 49 -5.48 -21.03 4.56
N VAL A 50 -4.44 -20.20 4.52
CA VAL A 50 -3.09 -20.53 4.04
C VAL A 50 -2.11 -20.54 5.22
N PRO A 51 -0.92 -21.17 5.08
CA PRO A 51 0.09 -21.09 6.12
C PRO A 51 0.45 -19.64 6.47
N VAL A 52 0.47 -19.35 7.76
CA VAL A 52 0.83 -18.05 8.33
C VAL A 52 2.09 -18.19 9.19
N ALA A 53 2.71 -17.07 9.52
CA ALA A 53 3.79 -17.00 10.49
C ALA A 53 3.65 -15.75 11.34
N TRP A 54 4.11 -15.83 12.57
CA TRP A 54 4.31 -14.66 13.42
C TRP A 54 5.59 -13.95 13.02
N ARG A 55 5.58 -12.61 13.07
CA ARG A 55 6.79 -11.80 13.10
C ARG A 55 6.66 -10.68 14.13
N ALA A 56 7.79 -10.33 14.74
CA ALA A 56 7.93 -9.13 15.56
C ALA A 56 8.85 -8.13 14.85
N ILE A 57 8.46 -6.87 14.84
CA ILE A 57 9.24 -5.78 14.24
C ILE A 57 9.35 -4.60 15.21
N ALA A 58 10.45 -3.85 15.10
CA ALA A 58 10.57 -2.48 15.60
C ALA A 58 10.51 -1.50 14.43
N ALA A 59 9.78 -0.42 14.56
CA ALA A 59 9.65 0.60 13.52
C ALA A 59 9.38 1.97 14.13
N ASP A 60 9.50 3.01 13.31
CA ASP A 60 9.26 4.38 13.73
C ASP A 60 7.95 4.93 13.13
N ALA A 61 7.14 5.56 13.97
CA ALA A 61 6.06 6.43 13.54
C ALA A 61 6.67 7.77 13.09
N ALA A 62 6.57 8.07 11.80
CA ALA A 62 7.15 9.27 11.22
C ALA A 62 6.43 10.55 11.71
N PRO A 63 7.05 11.74 11.56
CA PRO A 63 6.39 13.01 11.84
C PRO A 63 5.11 13.20 11.01
N PRO A 64 4.12 13.99 11.48
CA PRO A 64 2.83 14.14 10.80
C PRO A 64 2.90 14.58 9.33
N ALA A 65 3.90 15.39 8.97
CA ALA A 65 4.09 15.88 7.60
C ALA A 65 4.62 14.81 6.63
N GLU A 66 5.19 13.71 7.15
CA GLU A 66 5.91 12.70 6.38
C GLU A 66 5.29 11.30 6.52
N ALA A 67 4.42 11.09 7.51
CA ALA A 67 3.85 9.78 7.80
C ALA A 67 2.95 9.29 6.67
N PRO A 68 3.29 8.15 6.02
CA PRO A 68 2.46 7.61 4.96
C PRO A 68 1.23 6.90 5.53
N VAL A 69 0.14 6.93 4.77
CA VAL A 69 -0.97 5.98 4.95
C VAL A 69 -0.56 4.67 4.27
N ALA A 70 -0.53 3.58 5.03
CA ALA A 70 -0.15 2.26 4.53
C ALA A 70 -1.12 1.19 5.00
N GLU A 71 -1.28 0.15 4.19
CA GLU A 71 -1.94 -1.09 4.62
C GLU A 71 -1.10 -1.79 5.69
N ARG A 72 -1.76 -2.35 6.70
CA ARG A 72 -1.13 -2.99 7.85
C ARG A 72 -1.53 -4.45 7.95
N SER A 73 -0.58 -5.27 8.36
CA SER A 73 -0.80 -6.69 8.62
C SER A 73 -1.71 -6.90 9.83
N LEU A 74 -2.41 -8.03 9.83
CA LEU A 74 -3.20 -8.49 10.98
C LEU A 74 -2.29 -8.64 12.21
N GLY A 75 -2.71 -8.16 13.37
CA GLY A 75 -1.96 -8.35 14.61
C GLY A 75 -2.11 -7.16 15.56
N PHE A 76 -0.99 -6.71 16.10
CA PHE A 76 -0.97 -5.66 17.11
C PHE A 76 0.15 -4.65 16.87
N VAL A 77 -0.06 -3.46 17.40
CA VAL A 77 0.96 -2.41 17.51
C VAL A 77 1.02 -1.91 18.94
N VAL A 78 2.22 -1.67 19.46
CA VAL A 78 2.47 -1.26 20.85
C VAL A 78 3.41 -0.07 20.88
N GLY A 79 3.07 0.95 21.67
CA GLY A 79 3.95 2.09 21.90
C GLY A 79 5.19 1.69 22.71
N ASP A 80 6.37 2.12 22.27
CA ASP A 80 7.63 1.85 22.96
C ASP A 80 7.87 2.86 24.10
N VAL A 81 8.60 3.96 23.86
CA VAL A 81 8.91 4.97 24.90
C VAL A 81 8.00 6.19 24.82
N ALA A 82 7.86 6.80 23.63
CA ALA A 82 7.11 8.02 23.43
C ALA A 82 5.72 7.73 22.83
N PRO A 83 4.72 8.60 23.08
CA PRO A 83 3.38 8.39 22.55
C PRO A 83 3.29 8.73 21.07
N PHE A 84 2.47 7.97 20.34
CA PHE A 84 2.17 8.19 18.93
C PHE A 84 0.67 8.01 18.66
N VAL A 85 0.20 8.44 17.49
CA VAL A 85 -1.20 8.34 17.07
C VAL A 85 -1.34 7.44 15.86
N ILE A 86 -2.31 6.55 15.93
CA ILE A 86 -2.81 5.76 14.82
C ILE A 86 -4.06 6.46 14.28
N THR A 87 -4.08 6.75 12.99
CA THR A 87 -5.23 7.29 12.28
C THR A 87 -5.69 6.29 11.24
N SER A 88 -6.94 5.85 11.34
CA SER A 88 -7.59 5.00 10.34
C SER A 88 -7.93 5.82 9.10
N GLU A 89 -7.60 5.31 7.91
CA GLU A 89 -7.93 5.99 6.65
C GLU A 89 -9.42 5.88 6.32
N SER A 90 -10.08 4.78 6.70
CA SER A 90 -11.46 4.48 6.29
C SER A 90 -12.49 5.41 6.93
N ASP A 91 -12.26 5.82 8.19
CA ASP A 91 -13.21 6.59 8.99
C ASP A 91 -12.58 7.79 9.71
N GLY A 92 -11.26 7.99 9.57
CA GLY A 92 -10.53 9.07 10.24
C GLY A 92 -10.43 8.89 11.77
N SER A 93 -10.84 7.75 12.32
CA SER A 93 -10.76 7.50 13.75
C SER A 93 -9.31 7.52 14.22
N GLN A 94 -9.09 8.07 15.42
CA GLN A 94 -7.76 8.23 15.99
C GLN A 94 -7.65 7.50 17.33
N GLN A 95 -6.53 6.79 17.50
CA GLN A 95 -6.14 6.22 18.77
C GLN A 95 -4.72 6.68 19.12
N ARG A 96 -4.58 7.33 20.27
CA ARG A 96 -3.26 7.67 20.83
C ARG A 96 -2.79 6.50 21.68
N LEU A 97 -1.56 6.03 21.46
CA LEU A 97 -0.92 4.99 22.26
C LEU A 97 0.26 5.59 23.04
N ALA A 98 0.27 5.38 24.34
CA ALA A 98 1.42 5.62 25.21
C ALA A 98 2.35 4.39 25.28
N SER A 99 3.46 4.53 26.01
CA SER A 99 4.39 3.43 26.29
C SER A 99 3.64 2.23 26.90
N GLY A 100 3.79 1.06 26.29
CA GLY A 100 3.17 -0.19 26.72
C GLY A 100 1.68 -0.33 26.43
N GLU A 101 1.02 0.68 25.84
CA GLU A 101 -0.36 0.55 25.35
C GLU A 101 -0.38 -0.12 23.98
N GLY A 102 -1.32 -1.05 23.78
CA GLY A 102 -1.50 -1.79 22.53
C GLY A 102 -2.77 -1.40 21.78
N ALA A 103 -2.76 -1.57 20.47
CA ALA A 103 -3.95 -1.58 19.63
C ALA A 103 -3.98 -2.82 18.73
N PHE A 104 -5.18 -3.36 18.54
CA PHE A 104 -5.43 -4.40 17.55
C PHE A 104 -5.50 -3.81 16.14
N VAL A 105 -4.92 -4.51 15.18
CA VAL A 105 -4.89 -4.13 13.76
C VAL A 105 -5.55 -5.25 12.96
N ALA A 106 -6.72 -4.98 12.38
CA ALA A 106 -7.41 -5.95 11.53
C ALA A 106 -6.69 -6.10 10.18
N GLN A 107 -6.85 -7.27 9.55
CA GLN A 107 -6.28 -7.53 8.23
C GLN A 107 -6.76 -6.49 7.20
N GLY A 108 -5.82 -5.95 6.42
CA GLY A 108 -6.11 -5.01 5.34
C GLY A 108 -6.42 -3.58 5.82
N THR A 109 -6.30 -3.29 7.12
CA THR A 109 -6.56 -1.94 7.61
C THR A 109 -5.51 -0.97 7.07
N ARG A 110 -5.95 0.12 6.45
CA ARG A 110 -5.07 1.22 6.04
C ARG A 110 -5.00 2.27 7.14
N GLN A 111 -3.79 2.53 7.64
CA GLN A 111 -3.56 3.42 8.76
C GLN A 111 -2.32 4.29 8.56
N GLN A 112 -2.42 5.54 9.00
CA GLN A 112 -1.29 6.43 9.23
C GLN A 112 -0.80 6.26 10.67
N ARG A 113 0.52 6.20 10.89
CA ARG A 113 1.11 6.18 12.24
C ARG A 113 2.02 7.38 12.37
N THR A 114 1.67 8.29 13.29
CA THR A 114 2.30 9.59 13.43
C THR A 114 2.89 9.78 14.82
N GLY A 115 4.16 10.18 14.89
CA GLY A 115 4.76 10.68 16.13
C GLY A 115 4.05 11.96 16.57
N LEU A 116 3.82 12.12 17.88
CA LEU A 116 3.31 13.39 18.44
C LEU A 116 4.40 14.49 18.51
N PRO A 117 5.67 14.17 18.84
CA PRO A 117 6.79 15.09 18.64
C PRO A 117 7.09 15.30 17.14
N GLU A 118 7.83 16.35 16.80
CA GLU A 118 8.42 16.54 15.45
C GLU A 118 9.55 15.54 15.13
N GLN A 119 9.72 14.50 15.93
CA GLN A 119 10.73 13.46 15.76
C GLN A 119 10.04 12.10 15.60
N PRO A 120 10.66 11.17 14.85
CA PRO A 120 10.19 9.80 14.77
C PRO A 120 10.08 9.17 16.17
N VAL A 121 9.06 8.35 16.38
CA VAL A 121 8.80 7.66 17.65
C VAL A 121 8.72 6.15 17.43
N GLY A 122 9.53 5.40 18.17
CA GLY A 122 9.54 3.94 18.10
C GLY A 122 8.23 3.28 18.53
N TYR A 123 7.91 2.18 17.88
CA TYR A 123 6.82 1.26 18.24
C TYR A 123 7.20 -0.18 17.88
N TYR A 124 6.53 -1.13 18.51
CA TYR A 124 6.62 -2.55 18.17
C TYR A 124 5.40 -3.01 17.36
N GLY A 125 5.62 -3.87 16.37
CA GLY A 125 4.57 -4.60 15.66
C GLY A 125 4.67 -6.09 15.95
N LEU A 126 3.56 -6.71 16.34
CA LEU A 126 3.43 -8.17 16.50
C LEU A 126 2.41 -8.65 15.49
N GLU A 127 2.89 -9.18 14.37
CA GLU A 127 2.10 -9.32 13.14
C GLU A 127 1.96 -10.79 12.75
N LEU A 128 0.74 -11.17 12.39
CA LEU A 128 0.42 -12.44 11.77
C LEU A 128 0.34 -12.23 10.25
N VAL A 129 1.30 -12.79 9.54
CA VAL A 129 1.44 -12.62 8.08
C VAL A 129 1.36 -13.96 7.37
N VAL A 130 1.04 -13.94 6.08
CA VAL A 130 1.16 -15.15 5.26
C VAL A 130 2.64 -15.56 5.15
N ALA A 131 2.92 -16.86 5.12
CA ALA A 131 4.28 -17.38 5.24
C ALA A 131 5.33 -16.78 4.26
N PRO A 132 5.00 -16.50 2.98
CA PRO A 132 5.95 -15.87 2.06
C PRO A 132 6.42 -14.46 2.47
N ASP A 133 5.63 -13.76 3.30
CA ASP A 133 5.84 -12.35 3.62
C ASP A 133 6.61 -12.15 4.92
N VAL A 134 6.89 -13.22 5.67
CA VAL A 134 7.42 -13.17 7.04
C VAL A 134 8.74 -12.39 7.15
N SER A 135 9.62 -12.52 6.15
CA SER A 135 10.93 -11.86 6.08
C SER A 135 11.14 -11.04 4.81
N ALA A 136 10.07 -10.83 4.04
CA ALA A 136 10.18 -10.15 2.75
C ALA A 136 10.45 -8.65 2.94
N GLY A 137 11.55 -8.14 2.34
CA GLY A 137 11.95 -6.74 2.52
C GLY A 137 10.87 -5.72 2.13
N TYR A 138 10.05 -6.03 1.12
CA TYR A 138 8.95 -5.16 0.69
C TYR A 138 7.82 -5.04 1.73
N SER A 139 7.62 -6.07 2.57
CA SER A 139 6.57 -6.07 3.59
C SER A 139 7.03 -5.48 4.93
N LEU A 140 8.35 -5.26 5.10
CA LEU A 140 8.96 -4.64 6.28
C LEU A 140 9.15 -3.13 6.12
N GLY A 141 9.40 -2.65 4.89
CA GLY A 141 9.73 -1.24 4.66
C GLY A 141 11.01 -0.85 5.38
N SER A 142 10.95 0.15 6.26
CA SER A 142 12.08 0.58 7.11
C SER A 142 12.15 -0.11 8.47
N ALA A 143 11.25 -1.06 8.75
CA ALA A 143 11.21 -1.76 10.03
C ALA A 143 12.40 -2.72 10.22
N VAL A 144 12.81 -2.90 11.47
CA VAL A 144 13.80 -3.88 11.90
C VAL A 144 13.09 -5.16 12.36
N LEU A 145 13.48 -6.30 11.80
CA LEU A 145 12.93 -7.60 12.20
C LEU A 145 13.57 -8.07 13.51
N LEU A 146 12.75 -8.35 14.53
CA LEU A 146 13.19 -8.79 15.87
C LEU A 146 13.10 -10.31 16.05
N GLY A 147 12.22 -10.96 15.29
CA GLY A 147 12.06 -12.42 15.32
C GLY A 147 10.87 -12.90 14.51
N THR A 148 10.85 -14.19 14.19
CA THR A 148 9.81 -14.85 13.39
C THR A 148 9.50 -16.24 13.93
N SER A 149 8.31 -16.76 13.63
CA SER A 149 8.01 -18.19 13.76
C SER A 149 8.36 -18.95 12.48
N ASP A 150 8.41 -20.28 12.58
CA ASP A 150 8.19 -21.13 11.42
C ASP A 150 6.74 -20.97 10.90
N PRO A 151 6.48 -21.18 9.61
CA PRO A 151 5.12 -21.24 9.09
C PRO A 151 4.27 -22.33 9.76
N PHE A 152 3.03 -22.01 10.08
CA PHE A 152 2.05 -22.93 10.65
C PHE A 152 0.68 -22.79 10.00
N ALA A 153 -0.13 -23.84 10.07
CA ALA A 153 -1.52 -23.78 9.62
C ALA A 153 -2.34 -22.99 10.64
N ALA A 154 -2.91 -21.86 10.22
CA ALA A 154 -3.79 -21.08 11.08
C ALA A 154 -5.03 -21.90 11.49
N PRO A 155 -5.46 -21.86 12.76
CA PRO A 155 -6.73 -22.46 13.13
C PRO A 155 -7.89 -21.82 12.35
N PRO A 156 -8.91 -22.59 11.93
CA PRO A 156 -10.00 -22.07 11.11
C PRO A 156 -10.97 -21.17 11.91
N GLY A 157 -11.81 -20.46 11.17
CA GLY A 157 -12.89 -19.63 11.72
C GLY A 157 -12.43 -18.25 12.21
N ARG A 158 -13.32 -17.57 12.92
CA ARG A 158 -13.02 -16.28 13.57
C ARG A 158 -12.39 -16.55 14.92
N ARG A 159 -11.15 -16.13 15.10
CA ARG A 159 -10.40 -16.37 16.34
C ARG A 159 -10.28 -15.11 17.17
N ASP A 160 -10.34 -15.31 18.47
CA ASP A 160 -9.90 -14.31 19.43
C ASP A 160 -8.38 -14.18 19.32
N LEU A 161 -7.88 -12.95 19.28
CA LEU A 161 -6.47 -12.62 19.23
C LEU A 161 -6.19 -11.71 20.41
N ASP A 162 -5.27 -12.12 21.25
CA ASP A 162 -4.94 -11.40 22.47
C ASP A 162 -3.48 -10.99 22.49
N LEU A 163 -3.27 -9.74 22.92
CA LEU A 163 -1.97 -9.23 23.29
C LEU A 163 -1.94 -9.01 24.80
N THR A 164 -1.12 -9.82 25.48
CA THR A 164 -0.91 -9.74 26.92
C THR A 164 0.45 -9.13 27.21
N ARG A 165 0.51 -8.24 28.20
CA ARG A 165 1.75 -7.71 28.76
C ARG A 165 1.96 -8.26 30.15
N ASP A 166 3.21 -8.57 30.48
CA ASP A 166 3.60 -9.03 31.80
C ASP A 166 4.90 -8.35 32.27
N ILE A 167 5.03 -8.14 33.59
CA ILE A 167 6.23 -7.63 34.24
C ILE A 167 6.64 -8.62 35.33
N LEU A 168 7.70 -9.38 35.06
CA LEU A 168 8.22 -10.39 35.97
C LEU A 168 9.37 -9.82 36.81
N ALA A 169 9.27 -9.94 38.12
CA ALA A 169 10.39 -9.66 39.03
C ALA A 169 11.56 -10.65 38.81
N PRO A 170 12.76 -10.36 39.32
CA PRO A 170 13.91 -11.27 39.21
C PRO A 170 13.60 -12.71 39.64
N GLY A 171 13.83 -13.67 38.73
CA GLY A 171 13.56 -15.09 38.95
C GLY A 171 12.08 -15.49 39.06
N GLU A 172 11.14 -14.54 38.91
CA GLU A 172 9.71 -14.81 38.89
C GLU A 172 9.31 -15.67 37.68
N ARG A 173 8.23 -16.44 37.85
CA ARG A 173 7.68 -17.30 36.81
C ARG A 173 6.29 -16.86 36.38
N GLY A 174 6.08 -16.87 35.07
CA GLY A 174 4.77 -16.72 34.42
C GLY A 174 4.40 -17.97 33.62
N VAL A 175 3.14 -18.08 33.22
CA VAL A 175 2.65 -19.18 32.36
C VAL A 175 1.83 -18.60 31.20
N VAL A 176 2.09 -19.10 30.00
CA VAL A 176 1.28 -18.86 28.80
C VAL A 176 0.52 -20.15 28.48
N PRO A 177 -0.83 -20.15 28.56
CA PRO A 177 -1.63 -21.32 28.23
C PRO A 177 -1.46 -21.75 26.77
N ASP A 178 -1.61 -23.05 26.50
CA ASP A 178 -1.70 -23.56 25.12
C ASP A 178 -3.10 -23.36 24.55
N PHE A 179 -3.19 -22.61 23.45
CA PHE A 179 -4.43 -22.42 22.70
C PHE A 179 -4.46 -23.20 21.37
N GLY A 180 -3.49 -24.08 21.15
CA GLY A 180 -3.39 -24.94 19.96
C GLY A 180 -2.72 -24.28 18.75
N ALA A 181 -2.16 -23.08 18.91
CA ALA A 181 -1.34 -22.37 17.93
C ALA A 181 -0.09 -21.80 18.59
N PRO A 182 1.01 -21.58 17.85
CA PRO A 182 2.21 -20.97 18.40
C PRO A 182 1.93 -19.58 18.99
N ALA A 183 2.47 -19.31 20.18
CA ALA A 183 2.48 -17.97 20.77
C ALA A 183 3.75 -17.23 20.31
N LEU A 184 3.67 -15.91 20.12
CA LEU A 184 4.83 -15.04 19.89
C LEU A 184 5.14 -14.28 21.17
N ILE A 185 6.41 -14.35 21.62
CA ILE A 185 6.91 -13.63 22.79
C ILE A 185 7.94 -12.61 22.32
N LEU A 186 7.78 -11.36 22.75
CA LEU A 186 8.74 -10.27 22.58
C LEU A 186 9.14 -9.74 23.96
N VAL A 187 10.43 -9.64 24.24
CA VAL A 187 10.93 -9.04 25.48
C VAL A 187 11.32 -7.60 25.20
N THR A 188 10.71 -6.65 25.90
CA THR A 188 10.99 -5.20 25.74
C THR A 188 11.92 -4.68 26.82
N ASP A 189 12.16 -5.44 27.89
CA ASP A 189 13.16 -5.12 28.92
C ASP A 189 13.62 -6.41 29.64
N GLY A 190 14.90 -6.47 30.02
CA GLY A 190 15.51 -7.61 30.68
C GLY A 190 15.67 -8.88 29.81
N ALA A 191 15.46 -10.05 30.41
CA ALA A 191 15.56 -11.33 29.70
C ALA A 191 14.64 -12.40 30.33
N VAL A 192 14.11 -13.28 29.48
CA VAL A 192 13.25 -14.38 29.89
C VAL A 192 13.76 -15.70 29.33
N ARG A 193 13.83 -16.73 30.18
CA ARG A 193 13.92 -18.12 29.73
C ARG A 193 12.52 -18.66 29.54
N VAL A 194 12.21 -19.07 28.31
CA VAL A 194 10.95 -19.71 27.93
C VAL A 194 11.19 -21.22 27.82
N GLN A 195 10.36 -21.99 28.51
CA GLN A 195 10.35 -23.45 28.41
C GLN A 195 8.96 -23.91 27.97
N SER A 196 8.89 -24.59 26.84
CA SER A 196 7.67 -25.25 26.35
C SER A 196 7.56 -26.65 26.94
N ASP A 197 6.33 -27.08 27.21
CA ASP A 197 6.00 -28.46 27.59
C ASP A 197 6.32 -29.49 26.49
N THR A 198 6.46 -29.04 25.23
CA THR A 198 6.97 -29.84 24.11
C THR A 198 8.48 -30.13 24.19
N GLY A 199 9.17 -29.52 25.15
CA GLY A 199 10.61 -29.71 25.42
C GLY A 199 11.51 -28.62 24.83
N ALA A 200 10.98 -27.70 24.02
CA ALA A 200 11.75 -26.57 23.53
C ALA A 200 12.12 -25.62 24.69
N THR A 201 13.33 -25.07 24.67
CA THR A 201 13.79 -24.07 25.65
C THR A 201 14.62 -23.01 24.94
N GLN A 202 14.32 -21.74 25.21
CA GLN A 202 15.01 -20.60 24.62
C GLN A 202 15.15 -19.47 25.65
N THR A 203 16.21 -18.68 25.53
CA THR A 203 16.33 -17.40 26.23
C THR A 203 16.10 -16.28 25.23
N ILE A 204 15.24 -15.35 25.58
CA ILE A 204 14.86 -14.17 24.79
C ILE A 204 15.30 -12.93 25.58
N ARG A 205 16.04 -12.02 24.95
CA ARG A 205 16.52 -10.76 25.55
C ARG A 205 15.70 -9.57 25.05
N THR A 206 15.91 -8.40 25.65
CA THR A 206 15.40 -7.13 25.14
C THR A 206 15.59 -7.01 23.62
N ASP A 207 14.50 -6.60 22.95
CA ASP A 207 14.40 -6.46 21.49
C ASP A 207 14.60 -7.76 20.69
N GLU A 208 14.47 -8.91 21.34
CA GLU A 208 14.39 -10.21 20.67
C GLU A 208 12.97 -10.77 20.77
N ALA A 209 12.55 -11.51 19.74
CA ALA A 209 11.30 -12.25 19.77
C ALA A 209 11.49 -13.72 19.36
N ALA A 210 10.64 -14.58 19.91
CA ALA A 210 10.58 -15.98 19.53
C ALA A 210 9.15 -16.51 19.56
N SER A 211 8.89 -17.52 18.73
CA SER A 211 7.61 -18.23 18.74
C SER A 211 7.78 -19.66 19.19
N LEU A 212 6.90 -20.09 20.11
CA LEU A 212 6.90 -21.45 20.65
C LEU A 212 5.46 -21.98 20.73
N SER A 213 5.31 -23.30 20.57
CA SER A 213 4.04 -24.02 20.70
C SER A 213 3.91 -24.68 22.07
N GLY A 214 2.68 -25.05 22.45
CA GLY A 214 2.40 -25.72 23.72
C GLY A 214 2.31 -24.76 24.91
N GLU A 215 2.15 -25.30 26.11
CA GLU A 215 2.12 -24.49 27.33
C GLU A 215 3.52 -23.98 27.64
N LEU A 216 3.67 -22.68 27.89
CA LEU A 216 4.97 -22.05 28.10
C LEU A 216 5.13 -21.64 29.55
N THR A 217 6.23 -22.06 30.17
CA THR A 217 6.71 -21.52 31.45
C THR A 217 7.77 -20.47 31.18
N LEU A 218 7.52 -19.26 31.68
CA LEU A 218 8.43 -18.12 31.60
C LEU A 218 9.21 -18.02 32.91
N THR A 219 10.51 -17.73 32.85
CA THR A 219 11.31 -17.42 34.04
C THR A 219 12.18 -16.21 33.74
N ALA A 220 11.97 -15.11 34.48
CA ALA A 220 12.77 -13.91 34.32
C ALA A 220 14.21 -14.10 34.81
N GLY A 221 15.14 -13.39 34.17
CA GLY A 221 16.53 -13.31 34.60
C GLY A 221 16.71 -12.54 35.91
N ASP A 222 17.96 -12.26 36.27
CA ASP A 222 18.32 -11.62 37.54
C ASP A 222 17.89 -10.15 37.65
N GLU A 223 17.59 -9.49 36.52
CA GLU A 223 17.13 -8.10 36.46
C GLU A 223 15.60 -7.97 36.35
N GLY A 224 14.88 -9.10 36.29
CA GLY A 224 13.47 -9.13 35.91
C GLY A 224 13.28 -9.06 34.39
N ALA A 225 12.04 -8.90 33.96
CA ALA A 225 11.70 -8.70 32.55
C ALA A 225 10.35 -8.02 32.34
N THR A 226 10.24 -7.24 31.25
CA THR A 226 8.95 -6.82 30.68
C THR A 226 8.78 -7.51 29.34
N LEU A 227 7.62 -8.14 29.11
CA LEU A 227 7.36 -8.88 27.90
C LEU A 227 5.94 -8.67 27.36
N LEU A 228 5.82 -8.95 26.06
CA LEU A 228 4.59 -8.96 25.29
C LEU A 228 4.36 -10.36 24.72
N MET A 229 3.11 -10.81 24.74
CA MET A 229 2.71 -12.14 24.30
C MET A 229 1.50 -12.01 23.38
N ALA A 230 1.67 -12.38 22.11
CA ALA A 230 0.57 -12.48 21.15
C ALA A 230 0.13 -13.95 21.03
N THR A 231 -1.17 -14.19 21.20
CA THR A 231 -1.76 -15.53 21.20
C THR A 231 -2.99 -15.60 20.29
N ILE A 232 -3.25 -16.79 19.74
CA ILE A 232 -4.47 -17.09 18.98
C ILE A 232 -5.36 -17.94 19.88
N GLY A 233 -6.43 -17.33 20.38
CA GLY A 233 -7.39 -17.92 21.29
C GLY A 233 -8.45 -18.79 20.60
N PRO A 234 -9.55 -19.09 21.33
CA PRO A 234 -10.63 -19.94 20.85
C PRO A 234 -11.38 -19.32 19.66
N GLU A 235 -12.20 -20.16 19.01
CA GLU A 235 -13.13 -19.68 18.00
C GLU A 235 -14.27 -18.88 18.64
N VAL A 236 -14.45 -17.65 18.18
CA VAL A 236 -15.55 -16.79 18.61
C VAL A 236 -16.77 -17.14 17.77
N THR A 237 -17.58 -18.05 18.29
CA THR A 237 -18.90 -18.34 17.73
C THR A 237 -19.89 -17.31 18.24
N SER A 238 -20.53 -16.56 17.34
CA SER A 238 -21.64 -15.69 17.74
C SER A 238 -22.84 -16.58 18.07
N THR A 239 -22.99 -16.92 19.36
CA THR A 239 -24.11 -17.71 19.88
C THR A 239 -25.26 -16.83 20.39
N LEU A 240 -25.23 -15.52 20.11
CA LEU A 240 -26.41 -14.70 20.32
C LEU A 240 -27.57 -15.41 19.61
N PRO A 241 -28.66 -15.76 20.32
CA PRO A 241 -29.81 -16.38 19.68
C PRO A 241 -30.21 -15.42 18.58
N VAL A 242 -29.99 -15.83 17.34
CA VAL A 242 -30.55 -15.17 16.18
C VAL A 242 -32.03 -15.06 16.55
N ALA A 243 -32.52 -13.83 16.74
CA ALA A 243 -33.94 -13.60 16.95
C ALA A 243 -34.66 -14.45 15.90
N PRO A 244 -35.73 -15.19 16.27
CA PRO A 244 -36.42 -16.09 15.34
C PRO A 244 -36.52 -15.37 14.01
N PRO A 245 -35.97 -15.94 12.93
CA PRO A 245 -35.68 -15.19 11.73
C PRO A 245 -36.95 -14.40 11.40
N PRO A 246 -36.88 -13.07 11.23
CA PRO A 246 -38.02 -12.35 10.69
C PRO A 246 -38.49 -13.15 9.46
N PRO A 247 -39.81 -13.34 9.28
CA PRO A 247 -40.35 -14.13 8.18
C PRO A 247 -39.56 -13.79 6.93
N PRO A 248 -39.02 -14.80 6.21
CA PRO A 248 -37.92 -14.62 5.27
C PRO A 248 -38.20 -13.38 4.46
N VAL A 249 -37.45 -12.31 4.77
CA VAL A 249 -37.51 -11.11 3.97
C VAL A 249 -37.04 -11.62 2.62
N VAL A 250 -37.94 -11.62 1.65
CA VAL A 250 -37.58 -11.95 0.28
C VAL A 250 -36.58 -10.87 -0.10
N VAL A 251 -35.29 -11.18 0.07
CA VAL A 251 -34.22 -10.32 -0.38
C VAL A 251 -34.30 -10.42 -1.89
N GLU A 252 -34.82 -9.36 -2.50
CA GLU A 252 -34.85 -9.27 -3.94
C GLU A 252 -33.39 -9.30 -4.42
N THR A 253 -33.11 -10.25 -5.31
CA THR A 253 -31.78 -10.48 -5.85
C THR A 253 -31.77 -10.25 -7.35
N GLY A 254 -30.60 -9.87 -7.85
CA GLY A 254 -30.32 -9.69 -9.26
C GLY A 254 -29.10 -10.49 -9.69
N THR A 255 -28.73 -10.25 -10.95
CA THR A 255 -27.65 -10.95 -11.64
C THR A 255 -26.84 -9.95 -12.45
N ILE A 256 -25.52 -10.07 -12.40
CA ILE A 256 -24.60 -9.36 -13.29
C ILE A 256 -23.88 -10.42 -14.11
N ALA A 257 -24.00 -10.31 -15.44
CA ALA A 257 -23.28 -11.14 -16.40
C ALA A 257 -22.33 -10.26 -17.21
N VAL A 258 -21.06 -10.67 -17.32
CA VAL A 258 -20.02 -9.92 -18.04
C VAL A 258 -19.42 -10.77 -19.16
N THR A 259 -19.28 -10.20 -20.36
CA THR A 259 -18.61 -10.83 -21.50
C THR A 259 -17.37 -10.01 -21.87
N PRO A 260 -16.16 -10.52 -21.61
CA PRO A 260 -14.93 -9.81 -21.95
C PRO A 260 -14.59 -9.85 -23.45
N TYR A 261 -14.14 -8.72 -23.98
CA TYR A 261 -13.68 -8.53 -25.35
C TYR A 261 -12.31 -7.85 -25.39
N THR A 262 -11.52 -8.11 -26.43
CA THR A 262 -10.33 -7.31 -26.78
C THR A 262 -10.58 -6.52 -28.06
N CYS A 263 -10.20 -5.25 -28.05
CA CYS A 263 -10.32 -4.38 -29.22
C CYS A 263 -8.98 -4.27 -29.99
N PRO A 264 -9.02 -3.99 -31.29
CA PRO A 264 -7.81 -3.89 -32.11
C PRO A 264 -6.95 -2.67 -31.75
N ALA A 265 -5.68 -2.70 -32.16
CA ALA A 265 -4.74 -1.60 -31.96
C ALA A 265 -5.25 -0.29 -32.60
N GLY A 266 -5.00 0.84 -31.93
CA GLY A 266 -5.46 2.17 -32.37
C GLY A 266 -6.92 2.50 -32.01
N MET A 267 -7.75 1.52 -31.64
CA MET A 267 -9.09 1.78 -31.11
C MET A 267 -9.03 2.36 -29.70
N ARG A 268 -9.91 3.32 -29.40
CA ARG A 268 -10.06 3.95 -28.07
C ARG A 268 -11.50 3.80 -27.56
N PRO A 269 -11.73 3.93 -26.24
CA PRO A 269 -13.09 3.89 -25.67
C PRO A 269 -14.06 4.86 -26.36
N GLN A 270 -13.62 6.08 -26.71
CA GLN A 270 -14.44 7.09 -27.40
C GLN A 270 -14.76 6.74 -28.86
N THR A 271 -13.96 5.86 -29.48
CA THR A 271 -14.11 5.42 -30.87
C THR A 271 -14.51 3.94 -30.93
N LEU A 272 -15.08 3.40 -29.85
CA LEU A 272 -15.42 1.99 -29.76
C LEU A 272 -16.36 1.59 -30.90
N ASN A 273 -15.90 0.63 -31.71
CA ASN A 273 -16.74 -0.13 -32.63
C ASN A 273 -16.80 -1.58 -32.14
N ALA A 274 -17.86 -1.92 -31.40
CA ALA A 274 -18.01 -3.23 -30.76
C ALA A 274 -17.90 -4.41 -31.75
N ALA A 275 -18.26 -4.22 -33.02
CA ALA A 275 -18.21 -5.26 -34.05
C ALA A 275 -16.77 -5.63 -34.47
N GLU A 276 -15.77 -4.81 -34.16
CA GLU A 276 -14.36 -5.08 -34.46
C GLU A 276 -13.61 -5.71 -33.27
N CYS A 277 -14.22 -5.74 -32.08
CA CYS A 277 -13.63 -6.36 -30.90
C CYS A 277 -13.94 -7.87 -30.88
N SER A 278 -12.99 -8.67 -30.40
CA SER A 278 -13.08 -10.14 -30.37
C SER A 278 -13.39 -10.65 -28.96
N PRO A 279 -14.29 -11.64 -28.77
CA PRO A 279 -14.50 -12.27 -27.46
C PRO A 279 -13.20 -12.83 -26.90
N ALA A 280 -12.88 -12.51 -25.65
CA ALA A 280 -11.60 -12.86 -25.05
C ALA A 280 -11.76 -13.02 -23.53
N PRO A 281 -12.28 -14.16 -23.03
CA PRO A 281 -12.61 -14.34 -21.61
C PRO A 281 -11.40 -14.21 -20.67
N GLU A 282 -10.19 -14.48 -21.17
CA GLU A 282 -8.93 -14.35 -20.43
C GLU A 282 -8.29 -12.95 -20.53
N ALA A 283 -8.92 -12.00 -21.24
CA ALA A 283 -8.34 -10.67 -21.46
C ALA A 283 -8.24 -9.83 -20.19
N MET A 284 -8.97 -10.21 -19.14
CA MET A 284 -9.03 -9.46 -17.89
C MET A 284 -9.51 -10.34 -16.74
N ALA A 285 -9.02 -10.04 -15.54
CA ALA A 285 -9.65 -10.48 -14.30
C ALA A 285 -10.62 -9.40 -13.83
N LEU A 286 -11.84 -9.80 -13.50
CA LEU A 286 -12.90 -8.90 -13.03
C LEU A 286 -13.35 -9.27 -11.62
N GLN A 287 -13.85 -8.26 -10.91
CA GLN A 287 -14.51 -8.42 -9.62
C GLN A 287 -15.71 -7.49 -9.51
N THR A 288 -16.62 -7.83 -8.60
CA THR A 288 -17.75 -6.98 -8.24
C THR A 288 -18.03 -6.98 -6.74
N PHE A 289 -18.46 -5.84 -6.22
CA PHE A 289 -18.83 -5.64 -4.82
C PHE A 289 -19.76 -4.43 -4.68
N VAL A 290 -20.47 -4.32 -3.56
CA VAL A 290 -21.36 -3.17 -3.28
C VAL A 290 -20.51 -1.91 -3.06
N LEU A 291 -20.79 -0.87 -3.83
CA LEU A 291 -20.09 0.41 -3.76
C LEU A 291 -20.27 1.05 -2.38
N GLY A 292 -19.17 1.55 -1.81
CA GLY A 292 -19.14 2.20 -0.50
C GLY A 292 -18.97 1.24 0.68
N SER A 293 -19.54 0.04 0.65
CA SER A 293 -19.35 -0.96 1.73
C SER A 293 -18.31 -2.04 1.43
N GLY A 294 -18.08 -2.37 0.16
CA GLY A 294 -17.26 -3.53 -0.21
C GLY A 294 -17.95 -4.88 0.03
N ASP A 295 -19.21 -4.87 0.49
CA ASP A 295 -19.97 -6.08 0.77
C ASP A 295 -20.24 -6.89 -0.49
N ASN A 296 -20.56 -8.18 -0.31
CA ASN A 296 -20.85 -9.10 -1.41
C ASN A 296 -19.76 -9.14 -2.48
N TYR A 297 -18.51 -9.06 -2.05
CA TYR A 297 -17.36 -9.27 -2.93
C TYR A 297 -17.45 -10.60 -3.68
N ARG A 298 -17.24 -10.53 -5.00
CA ARG A 298 -17.18 -11.67 -5.92
C ARG A 298 -16.10 -11.41 -6.96
N SER A 299 -15.20 -12.36 -7.13
CA SER A 299 -14.23 -12.42 -8.23
C SER A 299 -14.77 -13.25 -9.39
N LEU A 300 -14.04 -13.32 -10.51
CA LEU A 300 -14.37 -14.29 -11.58
C LEU A 300 -14.36 -15.75 -11.12
N ALA A 301 -13.62 -16.10 -10.06
CA ALA A 301 -13.63 -17.46 -9.50
C ALA A 301 -14.96 -17.81 -8.82
N ASP A 302 -15.73 -16.79 -8.40
CA ASP A 302 -17.05 -16.93 -7.81
C ASP A 302 -18.17 -16.91 -8.87
N ALA A 303 -17.84 -16.63 -10.13
CA ALA A 303 -18.78 -16.61 -11.24
C ALA A 303 -18.97 -18.00 -11.85
N SER A 304 -20.18 -18.28 -12.31
CA SER A 304 -20.39 -19.36 -13.29
C SER A 304 -20.03 -18.87 -14.69
N PHE A 305 -19.46 -19.72 -15.55
CA PHE A 305 -19.17 -19.36 -16.94
C PHE A 305 -20.16 -20.04 -17.89
N GLU A 306 -21.06 -19.25 -18.48
CA GLU A 306 -22.14 -19.74 -19.31
C GLU A 306 -22.30 -18.87 -20.56
N ASN A 307 -22.40 -19.51 -21.74
CA ASN A 307 -22.61 -18.82 -23.03
C ASN A 307 -21.60 -17.69 -23.32
N GLY A 308 -20.34 -17.86 -22.91
CA GLY A 308 -19.29 -16.86 -23.11
C GLY A 308 -19.30 -15.69 -22.12
N ALA A 309 -20.15 -15.74 -21.09
CA ALA A 309 -20.23 -14.72 -20.04
C ALA A 309 -19.90 -15.32 -18.67
N TYR A 310 -19.26 -14.53 -17.82
CA TYR A 310 -19.16 -14.80 -16.39
C TYR A 310 -20.39 -14.24 -15.68
N VAL A 311 -21.09 -15.07 -14.90
CA VAL A 311 -22.38 -14.75 -14.29
C VAL A 311 -22.28 -14.83 -12.77
N TRP A 312 -22.49 -13.69 -12.13
CA TRP A 312 -22.73 -13.57 -10.69
C TRP A 312 -24.23 -13.44 -10.45
N ALA A 313 -24.86 -14.49 -9.94
CA ALA A 313 -26.30 -14.54 -9.64
C ALA A 313 -26.56 -14.43 -8.13
N GLY A 314 -27.80 -14.09 -7.77
CA GLY A 314 -28.21 -14.03 -6.37
C GLY A 314 -27.61 -12.83 -5.61
N LEU A 315 -27.23 -11.78 -6.34
CA LEU A 315 -26.69 -10.55 -5.76
C LEU A 315 -27.84 -9.77 -5.13
N PRO A 316 -27.82 -9.41 -3.83
CA PRO A 316 -28.79 -8.50 -3.26
C PRO A 316 -28.90 -7.20 -4.07
N PHE A 317 -30.06 -6.56 -4.08
CA PHE A 317 -30.17 -5.23 -4.70
C PHE A 317 -29.23 -4.21 -4.04
N GLY A 318 -28.63 -3.36 -4.87
CA GLY A 318 -27.61 -2.39 -4.49
C GLY A 318 -26.82 -1.89 -5.70
N ASP A 319 -25.97 -0.89 -5.46
CA ASP A 319 -25.09 -0.33 -6.48
C ASP A 319 -23.77 -1.11 -6.48
N TYR A 320 -23.53 -1.90 -7.53
CA TYR A 320 -22.33 -2.73 -7.62
C TYR A 320 -21.25 -2.04 -8.43
N LEU A 321 -20.02 -2.02 -7.92
CA LEU A 321 -18.86 -1.69 -8.75
C LEU A 321 -18.45 -2.93 -9.54
N VAL A 322 -18.20 -2.78 -10.83
CA VAL A 322 -17.57 -3.78 -11.70
C VAL A 322 -16.18 -3.25 -12.06
N GLN A 323 -15.15 -3.97 -11.64
CA GLN A 323 -13.76 -3.51 -11.68
C GLN A 323 -12.83 -4.56 -12.29
N ALA A 324 -11.94 -4.15 -13.18
CA ALA A 324 -10.83 -4.97 -13.63
C ALA A 324 -9.66 -4.91 -12.64
N THR A 325 -9.19 -6.06 -12.19
CA THR A 325 -8.01 -6.19 -11.30
C THR A 325 -6.74 -6.49 -12.07
N VAL A 326 -6.86 -7.15 -13.22
CA VAL A 326 -5.76 -7.49 -14.12
C VAL A 326 -6.26 -7.33 -15.56
N LEU A 327 -5.40 -6.83 -16.43
CA LEU A 327 -5.59 -6.84 -17.88
C LEU A 327 -4.50 -7.69 -18.53
N LEU A 328 -4.81 -8.31 -19.66
CA LEU A 328 -3.85 -9.06 -20.47
C LEU A 328 -2.67 -8.18 -20.88
N ASP A 329 -1.48 -8.77 -20.98
CA ASP A 329 -0.28 -8.07 -21.44
C ASP A 329 -0.52 -7.36 -22.77
N GLY A 330 -0.06 -6.11 -22.84
CA GLY A 330 -0.29 -5.23 -23.98
C GLY A 330 -1.61 -4.48 -23.97
N TYR A 331 -2.45 -4.64 -22.93
CA TYR A 331 -3.66 -3.85 -22.67
C TYR A 331 -3.46 -3.01 -21.40
N ASP A 332 -4.06 -1.83 -21.33
CA ASP A 332 -3.93 -0.94 -20.16
C ASP A 332 -5.24 -0.31 -19.70
N ARG A 333 -6.32 -0.44 -20.49
CA ARG A 333 -7.62 0.15 -20.19
C ARG A 333 -8.77 -0.81 -20.49
N TYR A 334 -9.88 -0.63 -19.77
CA TYR A 334 -11.16 -1.26 -20.07
C TYR A 334 -12.33 -0.27 -20.02
N PHE A 335 -13.40 -0.59 -20.75
CA PHE A 335 -14.61 0.22 -20.85
C PHE A 335 -15.86 -0.66 -20.84
N ILE A 336 -16.90 -0.21 -20.13
CA ILE A 336 -18.23 -0.83 -20.11
C ILE A 336 -19.24 0.20 -20.63
N PRO A 337 -19.73 0.06 -21.87
CA PRO A 337 -20.65 1.04 -22.45
C PRO A 337 -21.95 1.15 -21.66
N GLY A 338 -22.42 2.38 -21.47
CA GLY A 338 -23.73 2.66 -20.89
C GLY A 338 -23.80 2.59 -19.36
N LEU A 339 -22.69 2.34 -18.67
CA LEU A 339 -22.59 2.49 -17.22
C LEU A 339 -21.86 3.77 -16.84
N ASP A 340 -22.26 4.35 -15.71
CA ASP A 340 -21.53 5.42 -15.06
C ASP A 340 -20.28 4.87 -14.39
N GLY A 341 -19.24 5.69 -14.29
CA GLY A 341 -18.01 5.33 -13.59
C GLY A 341 -17.79 6.17 -12.34
N ILE A 342 -17.02 5.63 -11.39
CA ILE A 342 -16.86 6.24 -10.06
C ILE A 342 -15.95 7.48 -10.05
N ASN A 343 -15.10 7.69 -11.07
CA ASN A 343 -14.14 8.79 -11.17
C ASN A 343 -13.98 9.33 -12.61
N SER A 344 -13.24 10.43 -12.79
CA SER A 344 -12.96 11.18 -14.05
C SER A 344 -13.11 10.42 -15.38
N PRO A 345 -13.54 11.14 -16.44
CA PRO A 345 -14.70 10.78 -17.25
C PRO A 345 -14.70 9.31 -17.70
N PRO A 346 -15.78 8.55 -17.42
CA PRO A 346 -15.87 7.12 -17.75
C PRO A 346 -15.70 6.84 -19.25
N ALA A 347 -16.01 7.82 -20.10
CA ALA A 347 -15.83 7.75 -21.55
C ALA A 347 -14.38 7.53 -21.99
N ALA A 348 -13.38 7.72 -21.12
CA ALA A 348 -11.96 7.48 -21.43
C ALA A 348 -11.49 6.05 -21.11
N GLY A 349 -12.37 5.21 -20.57
CA GLY A 349 -11.95 3.92 -20.04
C GLY A 349 -11.14 4.06 -18.76
N TYR A 350 -11.08 2.97 -18.01
CA TYR A 350 -10.38 2.89 -16.74
C TYR A 350 -9.17 1.97 -16.82
N THR A 351 -8.12 2.29 -16.07
CA THR A 351 -7.01 1.36 -15.82
C THR A 351 -7.38 0.39 -14.70
N THR A 352 -6.53 -0.59 -14.41
CA THR A 352 -6.64 -1.39 -13.18
C THR A 352 -6.26 -0.51 -11.98
N GLY A 353 -7.12 -0.41 -10.97
CA GLY A 353 -6.83 0.36 -9.76
C GLY A 353 -8.01 0.38 -8.79
N PRO A 354 -7.77 0.60 -7.48
CA PRO A 354 -8.80 0.53 -6.44
C PRO A 354 -9.91 1.59 -6.59
N ASN A 355 -9.59 2.71 -7.23
CA ASN A 355 -10.52 3.83 -7.46
C ASN A 355 -11.06 3.87 -8.90
N GLU A 356 -11.02 2.75 -9.61
CA GLU A 356 -11.39 2.68 -11.02
C GLU A 356 -12.52 1.65 -11.21
N GLY A 357 -13.59 1.97 -11.95
CA GLY A 357 -14.69 1.02 -12.17
C GLY A 357 -16.03 1.62 -12.57
N TYR A 358 -16.93 0.75 -13.02
CA TYR A 358 -18.26 1.12 -13.49
C TYR A 358 -19.36 0.64 -12.54
N VAL A 359 -20.41 1.42 -12.38
CA VAL A 359 -21.50 1.14 -11.45
C VAL A 359 -22.66 0.45 -12.19
N ALA A 360 -23.05 -0.73 -11.70
CA ALA A 360 -24.20 -1.50 -12.15
C ALA A 360 -25.28 -1.52 -11.05
N PRO A 361 -26.27 -0.60 -11.09
CA PRO A 361 -27.30 -0.49 -10.05
C PRO A 361 -28.36 -1.59 -10.19
N LEU A 362 -28.31 -2.60 -9.32
CA LEU A 362 -29.32 -3.67 -9.24
C LEU A 362 -30.49 -3.25 -8.36
N ASN A 363 -31.69 -3.26 -8.92
CA ASN A 363 -32.92 -2.92 -8.21
C ASN A 363 -34.14 -3.60 -8.86
N GLY A 364 -35.34 -3.40 -8.30
CA GLY A 364 -36.58 -4.04 -8.78
C GLY A 364 -36.96 -3.73 -10.22
N SER A 365 -36.46 -2.63 -10.80
CA SER A 365 -36.67 -2.30 -12.21
C SER A 365 -35.58 -2.85 -13.14
N GLN A 366 -34.40 -3.17 -12.59
CA GLN A 366 -33.22 -3.64 -13.33
C GLN A 366 -32.49 -4.72 -12.52
N ALA A 367 -33.09 -5.91 -12.45
CA ALA A 367 -32.53 -7.05 -11.72
C ALA A 367 -31.48 -7.85 -12.51
N LEU A 368 -31.23 -7.50 -13.78
CA LEU A 368 -30.26 -8.18 -14.64
C LEU A 368 -29.44 -7.17 -15.43
N TYR A 369 -28.11 -7.28 -15.33
CA TYR A 369 -27.17 -6.66 -16.27
C TYR A 369 -26.49 -7.71 -17.12
N ARG A 370 -26.39 -7.43 -18.41
CA ARG A 370 -25.52 -8.14 -19.37
C ARG A 370 -24.58 -7.09 -19.93
N LEU A 371 -23.32 -7.17 -19.53
CA LEU A 371 -22.31 -6.16 -19.79
C LEU A 371 -21.26 -6.71 -20.73
N ASP A 372 -21.01 -6.00 -21.82
CA ASP A 372 -19.83 -6.24 -22.64
C ASP A 372 -18.69 -5.39 -22.09
N VAL A 373 -17.57 -6.04 -21.77
CA VAL A 373 -16.40 -5.38 -21.16
C VAL A 373 -15.25 -5.40 -22.16
N TYR A 374 -14.88 -4.23 -22.67
CA TYR A 374 -13.90 -4.10 -23.74
C TYR A 374 -12.54 -3.70 -23.16
N ALA A 375 -11.51 -4.51 -23.39
CA ALA A 375 -10.12 -4.15 -23.13
C ALA A 375 -9.50 -3.48 -24.37
N PHE A 376 -8.78 -2.38 -24.14
CA PHE A 376 -8.11 -1.62 -25.18
C PHE A 376 -6.60 -1.84 -25.07
N PRO A 377 -5.92 -2.11 -26.20
CA PRO A 377 -4.47 -2.22 -26.22
C PRO A 377 -3.87 -0.94 -25.65
N ARG A 378 -2.78 -1.13 -24.90
CA ARG A 378 -1.93 -0.05 -24.42
C ARG A 378 -1.70 0.86 -25.58
N GLN A 379 -2.16 2.10 -25.42
CA GLN A 379 -1.82 3.11 -26.39
C GLN A 379 -0.31 3.23 -26.30
N VAL A 380 0.39 2.70 -27.30
CA VAL A 380 1.70 3.21 -27.66
C VAL A 380 1.41 4.61 -28.17
N SER A 381 1.08 5.52 -27.25
CA SER A 381 1.23 6.94 -27.50
C SER A 381 2.66 7.01 -28.01
N ALA A 382 2.84 7.50 -29.25
CA ALA A 382 4.16 7.94 -29.65
C ALA A 382 4.67 8.74 -28.45
N GLU A 383 5.73 8.23 -27.79
CA GLU A 383 6.30 8.82 -26.57
C GLU A 383 6.19 10.33 -26.74
N PRO A 384 5.53 11.07 -25.84
CA PRO A 384 5.27 12.49 -26.05
C PRO A 384 6.58 13.14 -26.44
N THR A 385 6.69 13.44 -27.74
CA THR A 385 7.98 13.71 -28.32
C THR A 385 8.35 15.10 -27.87
N THR A 386 9.50 15.23 -27.24
CA THR A 386 9.97 16.53 -26.80
C THR A 386 10.59 17.24 -27.99
N SER A 387 10.34 18.54 -28.12
CA SER A 387 11.12 19.39 -29.02
C SER A 387 12.29 20.01 -28.27
N LEU A 388 13.46 20.09 -28.91
CA LEU A 388 14.61 20.84 -28.42
C LEU A 388 14.84 22.04 -29.34
N SER A 389 14.77 23.24 -28.78
CA SER A 389 15.07 24.48 -29.47
C SER A 389 16.45 25.01 -29.08
N LEU A 390 17.23 25.44 -30.07
CA LEU A 390 18.55 26.05 -29.92
C LEU A 390 18.56 27.46 -30.49
N THR A 391 19.11 28.41 -29.76
CA THR A 391 19.50 29.73 -30.31
C THR A 391 21.01 29.87 -30.27
N VAL A 392 21.63 30.38 -31.34
CA VAL A 392 23.08 30.58 -31.42
C VAL A 392 23.40 32.06 -31.30
N ASN A 393 24.27 32.41 -30.37
CA ASN A 393 24.73 33.76 -30.11
C ASN A 393 26.25 33.84 -30.29
N ALA A 394 26.75 34.92 -30.88
CA ALA A 394 28.18 35.21 -30.93
C ALA A 394 28.55 36.28 -29.91
N CYS A 395 29.59 36.04 -29.11
CA CYS A 395 30.07 36.96 -28.10
C CYS A 395 31.22 37.83 -28.62
N ALA A 396 31.38 39.03 -28.05
CA ALA A 396 32.56 39.87 -28.29
C ALA A 396 33.86 39.19 -27.74
N PRO A 397 35.05 39.55 -28.26
CA PRO A 397 36.32 39.01 -27.77
C PRO A 397 36.53 39.23 -26.26
N GLY A 398 37.11 38.23 -25.58
CA GLY A 398 37.44 38.28 -24.14
C GLY A 398 36.27 37.97 -23.20
N ILE A 399 35.13 37.51 -23.71
CA ILE A 399 34.01 37.01 -22.89
C ILE A 399 34.26 35.54 -22.53
N VAL A 400 34.29 35.23 -21.24
CA VAL A 400 34.44 33.86 -20.71
C VAL A 400 33.09 33.22 -20.40
N ALA A 401 33.04 31.88 -20.46
CA ALA A 401 31.83 31.11 -20.18
C ALA A 401 31.41 31.22 -18.70
N MET A 402 30.27 31.86 -18.43
CA MET A 402 29.64 32.11 -17.11
C MET A 402 30.55 32.80 -16.07
N PRO A 403 30.10 33.84 -15.36
CA PRO A 403 28.77 34.45 -15.36
C PRO A 403 28.57 35.57 -16.41
N ASP A 404 29.57 35.84 -17.24
CA ASP A 404 29.62 37.03 -18.11
C ASP A 404 28.80 36.93 -19.41
N MET A 405 28.18 35.76 -19.67
CA MET A 405 27.29 35.47 -20.80
C MET A 405 25.90 36.11 -20.64
N ARG A 406 25.85 37.42 -20.37
CA ARG A 406 24.62 38.20 -20.41
C ARG A 406 24.35 38.61 -21.86
N GLN A 407 23.08 38.64 -22.27
CA GLN A 407 22.62 39.10 -23.60
C GLN A 407 23.20 40.45 -24.05
N ALA A 408 23.71 41.28 -23.14
CA ALA A 408 24.32 42.56 -23.50
C ALA A 408 25.65 42.41 -24.27
N ASN A 409 26.36 41.28 -24.13
CA ASN A 409 27.70 41.07 -24.72
C ASN A 409 27.72 40.03 -25.85
N CYS A 410 26.60 39.36 -26.11
CA CYS A 410 26.46 38.34 -27.14
C CYS A 410 25.16 38.58 -27.91
N GLY A 411 25.23 38.53 -29.23
CA GLY A 411 24.07 38.77 -30.11
C GLY A 411 23.68 37.53 -30.91
N PRO A 412 22.39 37.38 -31.27
CA PRO A 412 21.95 36.26 -32.09
C PRO A 412 22.62 36.32 -33.47
N VAL A 413 23.01 35.15 -33.97
CA VAL A 413 23.65 34.99 -35.28
C VAL A 413 22.98 33.85 -36.05
N ASP A 414 23.06 33.90 -37.38
CA ASP A 414 22.68 32.77 -38.22
C ASP A 414 23.84 31.75 -38.24
N PRO A 415 23.68 30.56 -37.63
CA PRO A 415 24.77 29.59 -37.57
C PRO A 415 25.15 29.03 -38.94
N PHE A 416 24.22 28.91 -39.91
CA PHE A 416 24.58 28.48 -41.27
C PHE A 416 25.51 29.48 -41.95
N ALA A 417 25.23 30.78 -41.79
CA ALA A 417 26.04 31.84 -42.39
C ALA A 417 27.46 31.90 -41.81
N LEU A 418 27.63 31.51 -40.54
CA LEU A 418 28.92 31.43 -39.88
C LEU A 418 29.69 30.14 -40.19
N GLY A 419 29.01 29.08 -40.61
CA GLY A 419 29.59 27.74 -40.72
C GLY A 419 29.68 27.03 -39.36
N PHE A 420 28.84 27.40 -38.41
CA PHE A 420 28.65 26.66 -37.16
C PHE A 420 27.71 25.48 -37.42
N ASP A 421 28.13 24.29 -37.02
CA ASP A 421 27.28 23.09 -37.03
C ASP A 421 27.30 22.45 -35.64
N LEU A 422 26.18 21.84 -35.26
CA LEU A 422 26.00 21.18 -33.97
C LEU A 422 25.46 19.79 -34.19
N ARG A 423 26.06 18.81 -33.52
CA ARG A 423 25.69 17.40 -33.55
C ARG A 423 25.05 17.00 -32.23
N LEU A 424 23.80 16.54 -32.29
CA LEU A 424 23.02 15.99 -31.20
C LEU A 424 23.01 14.46 -31.31
N ALA A 425 23.52 13.75 -30.31
CA ALA A 425 23.54 12.29 -30.25
C ALA A 425 22.83 11.78 -28.99
N GLY A 426 22.30 10.56 -29.03
CA GLY A 426 21.66 9.92 -27.87
C GLY A 426 21.31 8.45 -28.17
N ASP A 427 21.17 7.63 -27.14
CA ASP A 427 20.97 6.17 -27.28
C ASP A 427 19.63 5.79 -27.94
N LEU A 428 18.70 6.75 -28.01
CA LEU A 428 17.34 6.56 -28.53
C LEU A 428 17.11 7.18 -29.90
N ILE A 429 18.12 7.85 -30.48
CA ILE A 429 18.08 8.33 -31.86
C ILE A 429 19.02 7.46 -32.71
N ALA A 430 18.50 6.95 -33.83
CA ALA A 430 19.22 5.97 -34.64
C ALA A 430 20.52 6.51 -35.24
N GLU A 431 20.51 7.79 -35.62
CA GLU A 431 21.68 8.51 -36.11
C GLU A 431 21.75 9.88 -35.42
N PRO A 432 22.94 10.42 -35.18
CA PRO A 432 23.12 11.77 -34.66
C PRO A 432 22.47 12.80 -35.60
N LEU A 433 21.72 13.73 -35.01
CA LEU A 433 21.10 14.85 -35.71
C LEU A 433 22.06 16.03 -35.78
N THR A 434 21.98 16.80 -36.85
CA THR A 434 22.76 18.02 -37.08
C THR A 434 21.85 19.25 -37.08
N LEU A 435 22.43 20.45 -37.17
CA LEU A 435 21.64 21.67 -37.37
C LEU A 435 20.82 21.63 -38.67
N ALA A 436 21.29 20.92 -39.69
CA ALA A 436 20.55 20.72 -40.94
C ALA A 436 19.28 19.86 -40.79
N ASP A 437 19.19 19.04 -39.74
CA ASP A 437 18.03 18.20 -39.43
C ASP A 437 16.95 18.93 -38.63
N SER A 438 17.19 20.19 -38.25
CA SER A 438 16.24 21.00 -37.49
C SER A 438 15.44 21.95 -38.39
N ARG A 439 14.39 22.58 -37.83
CA ARG A 439 13.59 23.61 -38.51
C ARG A 439 13.74 24.98 -37.83
N PRO A 440 13.75 26.10 -38.57
CA PRO A 440 13.71 27.43 -37.96
C PRO A 440 12.37 27.65 -37.23
N ASN A 441 12.41 28.22 -36.03
CA ASN A 441 11.25 28.41 -35.16
C ASN A 441 10.66 29.83 -35.18
N GLY A 442 11.17 30.72 -36.05
CA GLY A 442 10.69 32.10 -36.20
C GLY A 442 11.20 33.09 -35.15
N ALA A 443 11.83 32.63 -34.06
CA ALA A 443 12.45 33.47 -33.03
C ALA A 443 13.97 33.60 -33.19
N GLY A 444 14.51 33.26 -34.37
CA GLY A 444 15.95 33.13 -34.61
C GLY A 444 16.56 31.83 -34.05
N GLY A 445 15.73 30.93 -33.52
CA GLY A 445 16.10 29.61 -33.02
C GLY A 445 15.73 28.48 -33.98
N TRP A 446 16.23 27.30 -33.67
CA TRP A 446 16.22 26.10 -34.50
C TRP A 446 15.76 24.93 -33.66
N THR A 447 14.81 24.15 -34.16
CA THR A 447 14.09 23.16 -33.36
C THR A 447 14.18 21.76 -33.97
N TRP A 448 14.60 20.79 -33.16
CA TRP A 448 14.42 19.36 -33.43
C TRP A 448 13.15 18.90 -32.73
N ASP A 449 12.20 18.35 -33.48
CA ASP A 449 11.00 17.73 -32.93
C ASP A 449 11.20 16.23 -32.82
N GLY A 450 10.31 15.54 -32.10
CA GLY A 450 10.31 14.09 -32.16
C GLY A 450 11.26 13.41 -31.17
N LEU A 451 11.95 14.15 -30.29
CA LEU A 451 13.00 13.57 -29.44
C LEU A 451 12.38 12.71 -28.33
N PRO A 452 12.78 11.42 -28.23
CA PRO A 452 12.38 10.56 -27.12
C PRO A 452 12.90 11.07 -25.76
N ASN A 453 12.29 10.64 -24.66
CA ASN A 453 12.85 10.88 -23.33
C ASN A 453 14.14 10.05 -23.17
N GLY A 454 15.28 10.70 -22.94
CA GLY A 454 16.57 10.03 -22.85
C GLY A 454 17.73 10.96 -22.56
N SER A 455 18.93 10.38 -22.51
CA SER A 455 20.18 11.11 -22.36
C SER A 455 20.74 11.50 -23.73
N TYR A 456 21.22 12.74 -23.83
CA TYR A 456 21.74 13.33 -25.06
C TYR A 456 23.10 13.95 -24.84
N THR A 457 23.89 14.00 -25.90
CA THR A 457 25.13 14.77 -25.99
C THR A 457 25.07 15.75 -27.15
N ILE A 458 25.63 16.93 -26.93
CA ILE A 458 25.83 17.96 -27.95
C ILE A 458 27.33 18.16 -28.14
N SER A 459 27.78 18.09 -29.39
CA SER A 459 29.11 18.57 -29.81
C SER A 459 28.96 19.57 -30.95
N ALA A 460 29.97 20.40 -31.21
CA ALA A 460 29.89 21.42 -32.25
C ALA A 460 31.16 21.51 -33.09
N THR A 461 30.99 21.86 -34.36
CA THR A 461 32.05 22.29 -35.25
C THR A 461 32.08 23.82 -35.24
N LEU A 462 33.18 24.39 -34.74
CA LEU A 462 33.30 25.83 -34.58
C LEU A 462 33.65 26.53 -35.90
N PRO A 463 33.04 27.69 -36.18
CA PRO A 463 33.39 28.50 -37.34
C PRO A 463 34.76 29.17 -37.17
N PRO A 464 35.43 29.59 -38.27
CA PRO A 464 36.73 30.25 -38.19
C PRO A 464 36.71 31.50 -37.30
N GLY A 465 37.69 31.61 -36.40
CA GLY A 465 37.83 32.75 -35.49
C GLY A 465 37.17 32.56 -34.11
N TYR A 466 36.53 31.41 -33.86
CA TYR A 466 36.00 31.03 -32.54
C TYR A 466 36.78 29.84 -32.00
N ASP A 467 37.10 29.85 -30.70
CA ASP A 467 37.91 28.82 -30.02
C ASP A 467 37.11 27.97 -29.04
N GLY A 468 35.89 28.38 -28.70
CA GLY A 468 35.02 27.65 -27.78
C GLY A 468 33.54 27.96 -27.98
N TYR A 469 32.71 27.19 -27.28
CA TYR A 469 31.30 27.49 -27.11
C TYR A 469 30.79 27.04 -25.73
N ALA A 470 29.77 27.72 -25.24
CA ALA A 470 29.10 27.37 -24.00
C ALA A 470 27.59 27.20 -24.22
N LEU A 471 27.00 26.24 -23.50
CA LEU A 471 25.56 26.00 -23.51
C LEU A 471 24.91 26.50 -22.23
N ARG A 472 23.69 27.02 -22.37
CA ARG A 472 22.83 27.42 -21.26
C ARG A 472 21.40 26.96 -21.49
N SER A 473 20.76 26.38 -20.47
CA SER A 473 19.33 26.07 -20.50
C SER A 473 18.49 27.24 -19.95
N TYR A 474 17.31 27.46 -20.52
CA TYR A 474 16.27 28.32 -19.94
C TYR A 474 15.38 27.63 -18.91
N LEU A 475 15.31 26.30 -18.97
CA LEU A 475 14.58 25.50 -17.99
C LEU A 475 15.51 25.16 -16.84
N GLU A 476 15.18 25.61 -15.63
CA GLU A 476 15.97 25.32 -14.42
C GLU A 476 16.11 23.81 -14.17
N ALA A 477 15.10 23.03 -14.56
CA ALA A 477 15.11 21.57 -14.42
C ALA A 477 16.03 20.85 -15.44
N LEU A 478 16.39 21.51 -16.55
CA LEU A 478 17.28 20.93 -17.56
C LEU A 478 18.73 21.30 -17.27
N VAL A 479 19.44 20.36 -16.66
CA VAL A 479 20.86 20.50 -16.30
C VAL A 479 21.73 20.12 -17.50
N VAL A 480 22.55 21.06 -17.97
CA VAL A 480 23.52 20.86 -19.06
C VAL A 480 24.91 20.77 -18.44
N THR A 481 25.61 19.65 -18.66
CA THR A 481 26.88 19.32 -18.02
C THR A 481 27.99 19.22 -19.06
N PRO A 482 29.15 19.88 -18.91
CA PRO A 482 30.29 19.69 -19.80
C PRO A 482 30.76 18.24 -19.83
N LEU A 483 31.13 17.73 -21.01
CA LEU A 483 31.76 16.41 -21.14
C LEU A 483 33.18 16.45 -20.55
N PRO A 484 33.70 15.32 -20.02
CA PRO A 484 35.01 15.28 -19.37
C PRO A 484 36.20 15.70 -20.25
N ASP A 485 36.05 15.55 -21.57
CA ASP A 485 37.06 15.92 -22.57
C ASP A 485 36.86 17.34 -23.15
N PHE A 486 35.85 18.07 -22.65
CA PHE A 486 35.46 19.40 -23.11
C PHE A 486 35.10 19.48 -24.60
N THR A 487 34.79 18.35 -25.25
CA THR A 487 34.36 18.33 -26.66
C THR A 487 32.89 18.72 -26.83
N GLY A 488 32.14 18.79 -25.73
CA GLY A 488 30.75 19.19 -25.73
C GLY A 488 30.07 19.08 -24.39
N TYR A 489 28.76 18.82 -24.42
CA TYR A 489 27.89 18.82 -23.24
C TYR A 489 26.94 17.62 -23.25
N SER A 490 26.47 17.20 -22.08
CA SER A 490 25.41 16.20 -21.90
C SER A 490 24.22 16.78 -21.12
N PHE A 491 23.03 16.27 -21.39
CA PHE A 491 21.80 16.58 -20.67
C PHE A 491 20.80 15.41 -20.81
N ALA A 492 19.73 15.43 -20.01
CA ALA A 492 18.66 14.44 -20.09
C ALA A 492 17.31 15.11 -20.33
N ILE A 493 16.57 14.63 -21.32
CA ILE A 493 15.16 14.95 -21.53
C ILE A 493 14.33 13.90 -20.80
N ASN A 494 13.51 14.30 -19.84
CA ASN A 494 12.63 13.39 -19.12
C ASN A 494 11.28 14.04 -18.79
N GLN A 495 10.35 13.22 -18.31
CA GLN A 495 8.96 13.62 -18.04
C GLN A 495 8.84 14.70 -16.96
N ASN A 496 9.83 14.80 -16.07
CA ASN A 496 9.82 15.76 -14.96
C ASN A 496 10.28 17.16 -15.41
N LEU A 497 10.75 17.32 -16.66
CA LEU A 497 11.07 18.63 -17.22
C LEU A 497 9.83 19.49 -17.50
N PHE A 498 8.66 18.86 -17.64
CA PHE A 498 7.43 19.50 -18.08
C PHE A 498 6.34 19.35 -17.04
N ALA A 499 5.41 20.30 -16.99
CA ALA A 499 4.30 20.22 -16.04
C ALA A 499 3.39 19.01 -16.41
N PRO A 500 2.81 18.31 -15.41
CA PRO A 500 1.83 17.25 -15.69
C PRO A 500 0.69 17.77 -16.58
N GLY A 501 0.44 17.10 -17.71
CA GLY A 501 -0.60 17.48 -18.67
C GLY A 501 -0.16 18.48 -19.76
N GLU A 502 1.09 18.93 -19.75
CA GLU A 502 1.63 19.79 -20.81
C GLU A 502 1.78 19.00 -22.12
N THR A 503 1.06 19.44 -23.14
CA THR A 503 1.02 18.82 -24.47
C THR A 503 2.11 19.33 -25.40
N ASP A 504 2.67 20.51 -25.12
CA ASP A 504 3.75 21.12 -25.88
C ASP A 504 5.05 21.07 -25.06
N ARG A 505 5.80 19.98 -25.21
CA ARG A 505 7.00 19.72 -24.42
C ARG A 505 8.20 20.25 -25.18
N SER A 506 8.60 21.49 -24.89
CA SER A 506 9.75 22.13 -25.54
C SER A 506 10.85 22.52 -24.54
N ALA A 507 12.04 21.95 -24.72
CA ALA A 507 13.26 22.38 -24.04
C ALA A 507 13.96 23.46 -24.88
N THR A 508 14.50 24.50 -24.25
CA THR A 508 15.26 25.56 -24.95
C THR A 508 16.67 25.70 -24.39
N ILE A 509 17.67 25.61 -25.27
CA ILE A 509 19.09 25.82 -25.00
C ILE A 509 19.60 27.00 -25.83
N GLU A 510 20.55 27.75 -25.29
CA GLU A 510 21.34 28.74 -26.02
C GLU A 510 22.78 28.28 -26.15
N ALA A 511 23.34 28.36 -27.35
CA ALA A 511 24.76 28.25 -27.60
C ALA A 511 25.38 29.65 -27.70
N TYR A 512 26.49 29.85 -27.00
CA TYR A 512 27.28 31.07 -27.01
C TYR A 512 28.64 30.77 -27.61
N LEU A 513 28.97 31.34 -28.76
CA LEU A 513 30.26 31.20 -29.42
C LEU A 513 31.27 32.20 -28.83
N LEU A 514 32.44 31.71 -28.45
CA LEU A 514 33.48 32.47 -27.74
C LEU A 514 34.71 32.69 -28.63
N ILE A 515 35.35 33.85 -28.43
CA ILE A 515 36.54 34.29 -29.16
C ILE A 515 37.61 34.67 -28.13
N ASP A 516 38.80 34.10 -28.24
CA ASP A 516 39.96 34.32 -27.38
C ASP A 516 39.64 33.98 -25.90
N SER A 517 39.05 32.80 -25.66
CA SER A 517 38.52 32.36 -24.35
C SER A 517 39.47 31.57 -23.45
#